data_AF-A0A1F8PZX8-F1
#
_entry.id   AF-A0A1F8PZX8-F1
#
_cell.length_a   1.000
_cell.length_b   1.000
_cell.length_c   1.000
_cell.angle_alpha   90.00
_cell.angle_beta   90.00
_cell.angle_gamma   90.00
#
_symmetry.space_group_name_H-M   'P 1'
#
loop_
_entity.id
_entity.type
_entity.pdbx_description
1 polymer ?
#
loop_
_entity_poly.entity_id
_entity_poly.type
_entity_poly.pdbx_seq_one_letter_code
_entity_poly.pdbx_strand_id
1 'polypeptide(L)'
;MFAQNTRKLMAFYLGAILLGIVIGTISAGPVGRLWNGRGHIDVVQAAAAAPIAVSGESNPDETYICTPSYIGVFSTRVHVLCTAPAPGGIYYFGAPTSDSKNANRVLSIMLTAKSLGKTLQIYYDPSGDGSSFGCQVNDCRPIIAIEMTN
;
A
#
# COMPACT_ATOMS: atom_id res chain seq x y z
N MET A 1 15.81 -33.62 48.24
CA MET A 1 15.16 -33.74 46.91
C MET A 1 15.01 -32.36 46.24
N PHE A 2 16.05 -31.51 46.22
CA PHE A 2 15.98 -30.13 45.68
C PHE A 2 17.16 -29.74 44.75
N ALA A 3 18.15 -30.64 44.53
CA ALA A 3 19.38 -30.30 43.80
C ALA A 3 19.37 -30.70 42.30
N GLN A 4 18.35 -31.41 41.82
CA GLN A 4 18.32 -31.94 40.45
C GLN A 4 17.65 -30.99 39.44
N ASN A 5 16.82 -30.04 39.90
CA ASN A 5 16.07 -29.12 39.03
C ASN A 5 16.86 -27.86 38.64
N THR A 6 17.84 -27.43 39.43
CA THR A 6 18.67 -26.24 39.12
C THR A 6 19.67 -26.49 37.99
N ARG A 7 20.14 -27.74 37.82
CA ARG A 7 21.03 -28.13 36.72
C ARG A 7 20.35 -28.10 35.35
N LYS A 8 19.05 -28.42 35.29
CA LYS A 8 18.27 -28.33 34.04
C LYS A 8 18.03 -26.88 33.63
N LEU A 9 17.76 -25.99 34.58
CA LEU A 9 17.52 -24.57 34.29
C LEU A 9 18.77 -23.86 33.74
N MET A 10 19.97 -24.16 34.26
CA MET A 10 21.21 -23.55 33.74
C MET A 10 21.61 -24.06 32.35
N ALA A 11 21.29 -25.32 32.02
CA ALA A 11 21.56 -25.87 30.68
C ALA A 11 20.68 -25.21 29.60
N PHE A 12 19.43 -24.85 29.92
CA PHE A 12 18.55 -24.13 29.00
C PHE A 12 19.02 -22.69 28.74
N TYR A 13 19.52 -21.98 29.76
CA TYR A 13 20.03 -20.61 29.60
C TYR A 13 21.33 -20.55 28.79
N LEU A 14 22.26 -21.49 28.97
CA LEU A 14 23.48 -21.58 28.15
C LEU A 14 23.16 -21.95 26.69
N GLY A 15 22.17 -22.83 26.45
CA GLY A 15 21.72 -23.19 25.11
C GLY A 15 21.06 -22.02 24.36
N ALA A 16 20.25 -21.20 25.05
CA ALA A 16 19.60 -20.03 24.46
C ALA A 16 20.58 -18.90 24.14
N ILE A 17 21.62 -18.70 24.96
CA ILE A 17 22.67 -17.70 24.71
C ILE A 17 23.55 -18.12 23.52
N LEU A 18 23.84 -19.41 23.36
CA LEU A 18 24.60 -19.90 22.20
C LEU A 18 23.77 -19.89 20.91
N LEU A 19 22.45 -20.14 20.97
CA LEU A 19 21.59 -20.02 19.78
C LEU A 19 21.41 -18.55 19.31
N GLY A 20 21.42 -17.59 20.25
CA GLY A 20 21.37 -16.16 19.93
C GLY A 20 22.63 -15.61 19.26
N ILE A 21 23.78 -16.28 19.41
CA ILE A 21 25.06 -15.86 18.81
C ILE A 21 25.21 -16.40 17.36
N VAL A 22 24.52 -17.49 17.00
CA VAL A 22 24.62 -18.11 15.65
C VAL A 22 23.76 -17.44 14.58
N ILE A 23 22.81 -16.57 14.95
CA ILE A 23 22.06 -15.75 13.95
C ILE A 23 22.88 -14.51 13.50
N GLY A 24 23.99 -14.21 14.17
CA GLY A 24 24.79 -13.01 13.90
C GLY A 24 25.76 -13.07 12.71
N THR A 25 25.94 -14.22 12.03
CA THR A 25 27.04 -14.36 11.03
C THR A 25 26.64 -14.95 9.67
N ILE A 26 25.35 -15.06 9.34
CA ILE A 26 24.91 -15.47 7.99
C ILE A 26 24.27 -14.30 7.25
N SER A 27 25.05 -13.26 6.95
CA SER A 27 24.69 -12.28 5.91
C SER A 27 25.93 -11.59 5.31
N ALA A 28 26.84 -12.38 4.75
CA ALA A 28 27.79 -11.88 3.74
C ALA A 28 27.23 -12.08 2.32
N GLY A 29 25.96 -11.72 2.13
CA GLY A 29 25.31 -11.48 0.84
C GLY A 29 24.93 -9.98 0.76
N PRO A 30 24.64 -9.42 -0.42
CA PRO A 30 24.64 -7.98 -0.66
C PRO A 30 23.36 -7.27 -0.17
N VAL A 31 22.99 -7.48 1.08
CA VAL A 31 21.85 -6.84 1.77
C VAL A 31 22.30 -6.38 3.15
N GLY A 32 23.33 -5.52 3.17
CA GLY A 32 23.97 -5.03 4.39
C GLY A 32 24.19 -3.53 4.38
N ARG A 33 23.20 -2.72 3.96
CA ARG A 33 23.20 -1.26 4.16
C ARG A 33 21.77 -0.71 4.26
N LEU A 34 21.05 -1.07 5.32
CA LEU A 34 19.70 -0.52 5.52
C LEU A 34 19.45 0.12 6.88
N TRP A 35 20.38 0.10 7.83
CA TRP A 35 20.13 0.77 9.11
C TRP A 35 21.43 1.21 9.79
N ASN A 36 22.01 2.29 9.28
CA ASN A 36 22.99 3.07 10.04
C ASN A 36 22.47 4.51 10.06
N GLY A 37 22.11 4.99 11.26
CA GLY A 37 21.31 6.18 11.51
C GLY A 37 21.95 7.50 11.05
N ARG A 38 21.92 7.76 9.73
CA ARG A 38 22.08 9.08 9.13
C ARG A 38 20.90 9.32 8.22
N GLY A 39 19.82 9.86 8.79
CA GLY A 39 18.67 10.35 8.06
C GLY A 39 19.00 11.63 7.29
N HIS A 40 19.84 11.51 6.27
CA HIS A 40 19.82 12.45 5.15
C HIS A 40 19.16 11.71 3.99
N ILE A 41 18.01 12.22 3.55
CA ILE A 41 17.51 11.91 2.22
C ILE A 41 18.53 12.53 1.28
N ASP A 42 19.48 11.73 0.80
CA ASP A 42 20.43 12.15 -0.22
C ASP A 42 19.65 12.31 -1.53
N VAL A 43 19.04 13.49 -1.74
CA VAL A 43 18.32 13.88 -2.97
C VAL A 43 19.26 14.02 -4.19
N VAL A 44 20.52 13.60 -4.08
CA VAL A 44 21.58 13.93 -5.03
C VAL A 44 21.72 12.90 -6.16
N GLN A 45 21.05 11.75 -6.11
CA GLN A 45 20.99 10.83 -7.27
C GLN A 45 19.75 11.08 -8.14
N ALA A 46 19.59 12.31 -8.62
CA ALA A 46 18.68 12.68 -9.69
C ALA A 46 19.49 13.23 -10.87
N ALA A 47 20.48 12.47 -11.35
CA ALA A 47 21.22 12.81 -12.56
C ALA A 47 20.88 11.79 -13.65
N ALA A 48 20.23 12.30 -14.71
CA ALA A 48 19.93 11.64 -15.98
C ALA A 48 18.79 10.58 -15.99
N ALA A 49 17.61 10.93 -15.49
CA ALA A 49 16.39 10.44 -16.11
C ALA A 49 15.98 11.45 -17.20
N ALA A 50 15.88 11.02 -18.46
CA ALA A 50 15.25 11.82 -19.50
C ALA A 50 13.84 12.25 -19.02
N PRO A 51 13.34 13.44 -19.38
CA PRO A 51 11.98 13.81 -19.04
C PRO A 51 11.06 12.75 -19.66
N ILE A 52 10.41 11.94 -18.81
CA ILE A 52 9.29 11.13 -19.24
C ILE A 52 8.22 12.15 -19.61
N ALA A 53 7.95 12.30 -20.90
CA ALA A 53 6.77 12.98 -21.36
C ALA A 53 5.58 12.16 -20.83
N VAL A 54 5.05 12.56 -19.68
CA VAL A 54 3.74 12.11 -19.23
C VAL A 54 2.77 12.77 -20.21
N SER A 55 2.36 12.02 -21.21
CA SER A 55 1.16 12.35 -21.99
C SER A 55 0.00 12.33 -20.99
N GLY A 56 -0.32 13.49 -20.43
CA GLY A 56 -1.58 13.69 -19.75
C GLY A 56 -2.66 13.58 -20.81
N GLU A 57 -3.31 12.42 -20.90
CA GLU A 57 -4.62 12.33 -21.53
C GLU A 57 -5.51 13.31 -20.76
N SER A 58 -5.86 14.45 -21.37
CA SER A 58 -6.74 15.43 -20.75
C SER A 58 -8.18 14.93 -20.84
N ASN A 59 -8.50 13.93 -20.04
CA ASN A 59 -9.89 13.60 -19.76
C ASN A 59 -10.42 14.61 -18.72
N PRO A 60 -11.72 14.92 -18.73
CA PRO A 60 -12.29 15.75 -17.68
C PRO A 60 -12.18 15.00 -16.35
N ASP A 61 -11.15 15.33 -15.57
CA ASP A 61 -11.02 14.86 -14.20
C ASP A 61 -12.21 15.40 -13.40
N GLU A 62 -13.10 14.50 -12.99
CA GLU A 62 -14.18 14.79 -12.06
C GLU A 62 -13.76 14.42 -10.64
N THR A 63 -14.35 15.12 -9.69
CA THR A 63 -14.13 14.89 -8.26
C THR A 63 -15.40 14.39 -7.61
N TYR A 64 -15.30 13.32 -6.82
CA TYR A 64 -16.42 12.74 -6.07
C TYR A 64 -16.09 12.53 -4.60
N ILE A 65 -17.00 12.92 -3.70
CA ILE A 65 -16.90 12.65 -2.27
C ILE A 65 -17.54 11.30 -1.97
N CYS A 66 -16.71 10.33 -1.65
CA CYS A 66 -17.07 8.95 -1.36
C CYS A 66 -17.01 8.69 0.15
N THR A 67 -18.10 8.17 0.73
CA THR A 67 -18.05 7.53 2.05
C THR A 67 -17.76 6.03 1.85
N PRO A 68 -16.62 5.49 2.35
CA PRO A 68 -16.25 4.11 2.09
C PRO A 68 -17.18 3.11 2.79
N SER A 69 -17.95 2.35 2.01
CA SER A 69 -18.79 1.25 2.51
C SER A 69 -18.00 -0.07 2.59
N TYR A 70 -17.24 -0.39 1.55
CA TYR A 70 -16.44 -1.62 1.46
C TYR A 70 -15.12 -1.34 0.74
N ILE A 71 -14.07 -2.06 1.11
CA ILE A 71 -12.75 -2.00 0.47
C ILE A 71 -12.36 -3.42 0.14
N GLY A 72 -12.02 -3.65 -1.12
CA GLY A 72 -11.68 -4.97 -1.66
C GLY A 72 -10.29 -4.98 -2.26
N VAL A 73 -9.58 -6.09 -2.07
CA VAL A 73 -8.28 -6.35 -2.66
C VAL A 73 -8.40 -7.62 -3.50
N PHE A 74 -8.14 -7.50 -4.79
CA PHE A 74 -8.13 -8.59 -5.76
C PHE A 74 -6.73 -8.76 -6.32
N SER A 75 -6.50 -9.85 -7.03
CA SER A 75 -5.24 -10.07 -7.75
C SER A 75 -4.95 -9.00 -8.79
N THR A 76 -5.99 -8.41 -9.40
CA THR A 76 -5.86 -7.42 -10.49
C THR A 76 -6.09 -5.97 -10.08
N ARG A 77 -6.72 -5.71 -8.92
CA ARG A 77 -7.04 -4.34 -8.46
C ARG A 77 -7.23 -4.25 -6.96
N VAL A 78 -7.08 -3.04 -6.43
CA VAL A 78 -7.69 -2.61 -5.18
C VAL A 78 -8.85 -1.69 -5.51
N HIS A 79 -9.95 -1.75 -4.76
CA HIS A 79 -11.08 -0.84 -4.99
C HIS A 79 -11.82 -0.46 -3.71
N VAL A 80 -12.58 0.62 -3.80
CA VAL A 80 -13.55 1.05 -2.78
C VAL A 80 -14.95 1.02 -3.38
N LEU A 81 -15.91 0.61 -2.57
CA LEU A 81 -17.33 0.81 -2.77
C LEU A 81 -17.78 2.01 -1.94
N CYS A 82 -18.42 2.99 -2.59
CA CYS A 82 -19.02 4.14 -1.92
C CYS A 82 -20.46 3.84 -1.47
N THR A 83 -20.93 4.48 -0.40
CA THR A 83 -22.32 4.32 0.08
C THR A 83 -23.35 4.93 -0.87
N ALA A 84 -22.98 5.99 -1.57
CA ALA A 84 -23.76 6.63 -2.62
C ALA A 84 -23.02 6.52 -3.96
N PRO A 85 -23.72 6.58 -5.10
CA PRO A 85 -23.08 6.61 -6.40
C PRO A 85 -22.59 8.01 -6.74
N ALA A 86 -21.52 8.09 -7.52
CA ALA A 86 -21.19 9.27 -8.31
C ALA A 86 -22.15 9.42 -9.51
N PRO A 87 -22.15 10.58 -10.20
CA PRO A 87 -22.91 10.75 -11.44
C PRO A 87 -22.68 9.58 -12.41
N GLY A 88 -23.74 9.14 -13.09
CA GLY A 88 -23.68 7.97 -13.97
C GLY A 88 -23.86 6.62 -13.24
N GLY A 89 -24.14 6.61 -11.94
CA GLY A 89 -24.45 5.39 -11.20
C GLY A 89 -23.22 4.57 -10.81
N ILE A 90 -22.07 5.23 -10.68
CA ILE A 90 -20.78 4.61 -10.39
C ILE A 90 -20.60 4.50 -8.88
N TYR A 91 -20.59 3.28 -8.35
CA TYR A 91 -20.36 3.02 -6.92
C TYR A 91 -18.91 2.63 -6.61
N TYR A 92 -18.17 2.10 -7.58
CA TYR A 92 -16.83 1.58 -7.37
C TYR A 92 -15.75 2.45 -7.99
N PHE A 93 -14.63 2.55 -7.28
CA PHE A 93 -13.42 3.20 -7.77
C PHE A 93 -12.21 2.33 -7.47
N GLY A 94 -11.35 2.09 -8.45
CA GLY A 94 -10.26 1.13 -8.30
C GLY A 94 -8.94 1.56 -8.92
N ALA A 95 -7.86 1.00 -8.39
CA ALA A 95 -6.50 1.13 -8.93
C ALA A 95 -5.96 -0.25 -9.31
N PRO A 96 -5.27 -0.40 -10.46
CA PRO A 96 -4.72 -1.68 -10.90
C PRO A 96 -3.55 -2.11 -10.00
N THR A 97 -3.43 -3.42 -9.74
CA THR A 97 -2.29 -3.99 -8.99
C THR A 97 -1.02 -4.13 -9.82
N SER A 98 -1.07 -3.92 -11.14
CA SER A 98 0.11 -3.89 -12.01
C SER A 98 1.08 -2.77 -11.62
N ASP A 99 0.58 -1.66 -11.08
CA ASP A 99 1.36 -0.68 -10.32
C ASP A 99 1.18 -0.92 -8.82
N SER A 100 1.99 -1.84 -8.28
CA SER A 100 1.93 -2.21 -6.86
C SER A 100 2.22 -1.05 -5.91
N LYS A 101 3.04 -0.07 -6.32
CA LYS A 101 3.34 1.09 -5.49
C LYS A 101 2.12 1.99 -5.36
N ASN A 102 1.44 2.27 -6.47
CA ASN A 102 0.22 3.07 -6.45
C ASN A 102 -0.91 2.32 -5.74
N ALA A 103 -1.14 1.04 -6.06
CA ALA A 103 -2.18 0.24 -5.42
C ALA A 103 -2.04 0.20 -3.89
N ASN A 104 -0.83 0.02 -3.36
CA ASN A 104 -0.59 0.01 -1.91
C ASN A 104 -0.85 1.39 -1.26
N ARG A 105 -0.51 2.49 -1.93
CA ARG A 105 -0.79 3.85 -1.46
C ARG A 105 -2.29 4.10 -1.40
N VAL A 106 -3.00 3.80 -2.49
CA VAL A 106 -4.46 3.94 -2.59
C VAL A 106 -5.14 3.08 -1.52
N LEU A 107 -4.73 1.81 -1.37
CA LEU A 107 -5.25 0.91 -0.33
C LEU A 107 -5.06 1.46 1.09
N SER A 108 -3.87 2.00 1.39
CA SER A 108 -3.58 2.56 2.70
C SER A 108 -4.49 3.75 3.02
N ILE A 109 -4.73 4.64 2.06
CA ILE A 109 -5.63 5.80 2.22
C ILE A 109 -7.07 5.33 2.42
N MET A 110 -7.56 4.41 1.59
CA MET A 110 -8.92 3.86 1.70
C MET A 110 -9.16 3.22 3.07
N LEU A 111 -8.25 2.33 3.52
CA LEU A 111 -8.36 1.64 4.81
C LEU A 111 -8.35 2.63 5.97
N THR A 112 -7.47 3.63 5.90
CA THR A 112 -7.38 4.67 6.93
C THR A 112 -8.69 5.46 7.00
N ALA A 113 -9.18 5.96 5.86
CA ALA A 113 -10.43 6.72 5.82
C ALA A 113 -11.62 5.92 6.37
N LYS A 114 -11.76 4.65 5.96
CA LYS A 114 -12.81 3.77 6.49
C LYS A 114 -12.68 3.55 8.00
N SER A 115 -11.46 3.29 8.49
CA SER A 115 -11.22 3.05 9.92
C SER A 115 -11.53 4.25 10.81
N LEU A 116 -11.34 5.46 10.27
CA LEU A 116 -11.57 6.72 10.96
C LEU A 116 -12.97 7.30 10.72
N GLY A 117 -13.82 6.64 9.92
CA GLY A 117 -15.12 7.17 9.53
C GLY A 117 -15.03 8.46 8.71
N LYS A 118 -13.96 8.63 7.93
CA LYS A 118 -13.70 9.79 7.08
C LYS A 118 -14.16 9.56 5.65
N THR A 119 -14.31 10.65 4.90
CA THR A 119 -14.65 10.62 3.49
C THR A 119 -13.38 10.58 2.63
N LEU A 120 -13.53 10.11 1.40
CA LEU A 120 -12.50 10.14 0.36
C LEU A 120 -12.94 11.13 -0.70
N GLN A 121 -12.03 12.01 -1.12
CA GLN A 121 -12.18 12.76 -2.34
C GLN A 121 -11.45 12.02 -3.46
N ILE A 122 -12.22 11.52 -4.41
CA ILE A 122 -11.74 10.67 -5.51
C ILE A 122 -11.73 11.50 -6.78
N TYR A 123 -10.58 11.51 -7.46
CA TYR A 123 -10.42 12.08 -8.78
C TYR A 123 -10.47 10.95 -9.80
N TYR A 124 -11.38 11.05 -10.76
CA TYR A 124 -11.65 10.00 -11.74
C TYR A 124 -12.10 10.60 -13.07
N ASP A 125 -11.95 9.82 -14.13
CA ASP A 125 -12.53 10.13 -15.42
C ASP A 125 -13.89 9.39 -15.55
N PRO A 126 -15.02 10.09 -15.74
CA PRO A 126 -16.35 9.46 -15.90
C PRO A 126 -16.46 8.57 -17.14
N SER A 127 -15.64 8.82 -18.15
CA SER A 127 -15.52 7.99 -19.36
C SER A 127 -14.43 6.92 -19.27
N GLY A 128 -13.63 6.93 -18.19
CA GLY A 128 -12.47 6.07 -18.01
C GLY A 128 -12.85 4.60 -17.93
N ASP A 129 -12.12 3.75 -18.65
CA ASP A 129 -12.31 2.30 -18.62
C ASP A 129 -11.28 1.62 -17.72
N GLY A 130 -11.77 0.83 -16.76
CA GLY A 130 -10.96 -0.03 -15.89
C GLY A 130 -11.05 -1.53 -16.20
N SER A 131 -11.66 -1.90 -17.32
CA SER A 131 -11.91 -3.30 -17.72
C SER A 131 -10.63 -4.14 -17.75
N SER A 132 -9.49 -3.54 -18.13
CA SER A 132 -8.17 -4.16 -18.18
C SER A 132 -7.68 -4.70 -16.82
N PHE A 133 -8.21 -4.17 -15.72
CA PHE A 133 -7.94 -4.65 -14.35
C PHE A 133 -9.21 -5.18 -13.64
N GLY A 134 -10.24 -5.50 -14.42
CA GLY A 134 -11.47 -6.15 -14.00
C GLY A 134 -12.53 -5.23 -13.38
N CYS A 135 -12.38 -3.91 -13.53
CA CYS A 135 -13.42 -2.93 -13.17
C CYS A 135 -14.62 -3.15 -14.11
N GLN A 136 -15.85 -3.20 -13.59
CA GLN A 136 -17.02 -3.30 -14.46
C GLN A 136 -17.30 -1.95 -15.13
N VAL A 137 -17.40 -1.94 -16.46
CA VAL A 137 -17.55 -0.71 -17.28
C VAL A 137 -18.70 0.20 -16.86
N ASN A 138 -19.78 -0.33 -16.28
CA ASN A 138 -20.96 0.47 -15.93
C ASN A 138 -20.98 0.97 -14.48
N ASP A 139 -20.12 0.45 -13.59
CA ASP A 139 -20.22 0.71 -12.14
C ASP A 139 -18.86 0.97 -11.48
N CYS A 140 -17.79 1.02 -12.27
CA CYS A 140 -16.44 1.09 -11.74
C CYS A 140 -15.56 2.01 -12.59
N ARG A 141 -14.83 2.93 -11.94
CA ARG A 141 -13.88 3.83 -12.61
C ARG A 141 -12.45 3.74 -12.06
N PRO A 142 -11.43 3.94 -12.92
CA PRO A 142 -10.07 4.10 -12.46
C PRO A 142 -9.90 5.30 -11.53
N ILE A 143 -9.15 5.11 -10.45
CA ILE A 143 -8.70 6.20 -9.56
C ILE A 143 -7.50 6.89 -10.22
N ILE A 144 -7.63 8.18 -10.51
CA ILE A 144 -6.53 9.03 -11.01
C ILE A 144 -5.75 9.56 -9.81
N ALA A 145 -6.46 10.10 -8.82
CA ALA A 145 -5.91 10.54 -7.54
C ALA A 145 -6.92 10.31 -6.42
N ILE A 146 -6.41 10.26 -5.19
CA ILE A 146 -7.24 10.08 -4.00
C ILE A 146 -6.66 10.82 -2.81
N GLU A 147 -7.53 11.44 -2.04
CA GLU A 147 -7.20 12.06 -0.77
C GLU A 147 -8.30 11.79 0.26
N MET A 148 -7.93 11.86 1.53
CA MET A 148 -8.86 11.71 2.64
C MET A 148 -9.33 13.09 3.09
N THR A 149 -10.64 13.26 3.17
CA THR A 149 -11.29 14.53 3.53
C THR A 149 -12.10 14.39 4.83
N ASN A 150 -12.50 15.53 5.38
CA ASN A 150 -13.05 15.62 6.73
C ASN A 150 -14.57 15.39 6.77
#